data_AF-B2UNE2-F1
#
_entry.id   AF-B2UNE2-F1
#
_cell.length_a   1.000
_cell.length_b   1.000
_cell.length_c   1.000
_cell.angle_alpha   90.00
_cell.angle_beta   90.00
_cell.angle_gamma   90.00
#
_symmetry.space_group_name_H-M   'P 1'
#
loop_
_entity.id
_entity.type
_entity.pdbx_description
1 polymer ?
#
loop_
_entity_poly.entity_id
_entity_poly.type
_entity_poly.pdbx_seq_one_letter_code
_entity_poly.pdbx_strand_id
1 'polypeptide(L)'
;MREVTVRKGEPIDRALKRLKTKLDVEGILDEMRRRRAFETPMDERRRKARSASKRNKVKWRYSNKSEETASETAETPASAPEA
;
A
#
# COMPACT_ATOMS: atom_id res chain seq x y z
N MET A 1 -6.26 -0.37 20.93
CA MET A 1 -5.57 0.93 20.82
C MET A 1 -4.54 0.85 19.71
N ARG A 2 -4.25 1.95 19.01
CA ARG A 2 -3.25 1.90 17.93
C ARG A 2 -1.87 2.17 18.51
N GLU A 3 -1.19 1.07 18.78
CA GLU A 3 0.13 1.07 19.38
C GLU A 3 1.14 0.37 18.48
N VAL A 4 2.42 0.70 18.70
CA VAL A 4 3.59 0.05 18.13
C VAL A 4 4.53 -0.26 19.27
N THR A 5 4.83 -1.55 19.47
CA THR A 5 5.86 -1.96 20.42
C THR A 5 7.24 -1.58 19.90
N VAL A 6 7.97 -0.81 20.69
CA VAL A 6 9.36 -0.40 20.41
C VAL A 6 10.30 -1.44 21.02
N ARG A 7 11.26 -1.95 20.24
CA ARG A 7 12.28 -2.88 20.75
C ARG A 7 13.44 -2.08 21.36
N LYS A 8 14.10 -2.63 22.39
CA LYS A 8 15.32 -2.03 22.95
C LYS A 8 16.38 -1.93 21.85
N GLY A 9 16.95 -0.75 21.65
CA GLY A 9 17.96 -0.48 20.61
C GLY A 9 17.40 -0.07 19.24
N GLU A 10 16.08 0.05 19.07
CA GLU A 10 15.51 0.59 17.83
C GLU A 10 15.58 2.13 17.82
N PRO A 11 16.04 2.76 16.72
CA PRO A 11 15.97 4.21 16.60
C PRO A 11 14.51 4.67 16.61
N ILE A 12 14.24 5.75 17.35
CA ILE A 12 12.89 6.30 17.56
C ILE A 12 12.19 6.59 16.22
N ASP A 13 12.93 7.09 15.23
CA ASP A 13 12.41 7.38 13.89
C ASP A 13 11.82 6.16 13.20
N ARG A 14 12.41 4.97 13.40
CA ARG A 14 11.89 3.72 12.81
C ARG A 14 10.59 3.31 13.47
N ALA A 15 10.46 3.46 14.78
CA ALA A 15 9.21 3.22 15.49
C ALA A 15 8.10 4.19 15.04
N LEU A 16 8.42 5.49 14.92
CA LEU A 16 7.49 6.50 14.41
C LEU A 16 7.05 6.23 12.98
N LYS A 17 7.97 5.79 12.11
CA LYS A 17 7.65 5.40 10.73
C LYS A 17 6.68 4.22 10.70
N ARG A 18 6.90 3.19 11.53
CA ARG A 18 6.00 2.03 11.64
C ARG A 18 4.60 2.46 12.13
N LEU A 19 4.54 3.33 13.13
CA LEU A 19 3.27 3.87 13.63
C LEU A 19 2.53 4.65 12.53
N LYS A 20 3.23 5.55 11.84
CA LYS A 20 2.67 6.31 10.72
C LYS A 20 2.13 5.39 9.62
N THR A 21 2.91 4.39 9.20
CA THR A 21 2.46 3.42 8.19
C THR A 21 1.22 2.66 8.65
N LYS A 22 1.16 2.23 9.91
CA LYS A 22 -0.04 1.57 10.46
C LYS A 22 -1.26 2.50 10.40
N LEU A 23 -1.10 3.78 10.76
CA LEU A 23 -2.17 4.77 10.69
C LEU A 23 -2.63 5.06 9.25
N ASP A 24 -1.69 5.07 8.30
CA ASP A 24 -1.96 5.26 6.87
C ASP A 24 -2.70 4.06 6.27
N VAL A 25 -2.26 2.82 6.58
CA VAL A 25 -2.87 1.58 6.09
C VAL A 25 -4.31 1.42 6.55
N GLU A 26 -4.57 1.76 7.82
CA GLU A 26 -5.93 1.74 8.37
C GLU A 26 -6.79 2.93 7.87
N GLY A 27 -6.21 3.88 7.15
CA GLY A 27 -6.92 5.01 6.52
C GLY A 27 -7.41 6.09 7.50
N ILE A 28 -6.89 6.12 8.73
CA ILE A 28 -7.40 6.99 9.79
C ILE A 28 -7.08 8.45 9.50
N LEU A 29 -5.87 8.73 9.04
CA LEU A 29 -5.46 10.09 8.71
C LEU A 29 -6.32 10.65 7.56
N ASP A 30 -6.67 9.80 6.60
CA ASP A 30 -7.57 10.16 5.51
C ASP A 30 -9.00 10.39 6.01
N GLU A 31 -9.48 9.55 6.93
CA GLU A 31 -10.79 9.71 7.56
C GLU A 31 -10.87 10.98 8.41
N MET A 32 -9.84 11.31 9.19
CA MET A 32 -9.75 12.55 9.95
C MET A 32 -9.75 13.77 9.04
N ARG A 33 -9.02 13.74 7.91
CA ARG A 33 -9.05 14.81 6.91
C ARG A 33 -10.45 14.96 6.30
N ARG A 34 -11.11 13.84 5.99
CA ARG A 34 -12.47 13.83 5.43
C ARG A 34 -13.50 14.43 6.39
N ARG A 35 -13.40 14.13 7.69
CA ARG A 35 -14.33 14.61 8.72
C ARG A 35 -14.09 16.05 9.19
N ARG A 36 -13.02 16.71 8.75
CA ARG A 36 -12.72 18.09 9.15
C ARG A 36 -13.83 19.08 8.77
N ALA A 37 -14.53 18.83 7.67
CA ALA A 37 -15.67 19.63 7.21
C ALA A 37 -16.77 18.70 6.71
N PHE A 38 -18.01 19.21 6.65
CA PHE A 38 -19.13 18.49 6.06
C PHE A 38 -18.91 18.26 4.55
N GLU A 39 -19.14 17.03 4.10
CA GLU A 39 -19.09 16.64 2.68
C GLU A 39 -20.54 16.47 2.19
N THR A 40 -20.91 17.13 1.10
CA THR A 40 -22.25 16.96 0.51
C THR A 40 -22.41 15.53 -0.06
N PRO A 41 -23.64 15.00 -0.22
CA PRO A 41 -23.84 13.67 -0.80
C PRO A 41 -23.24 13.53 -2.21
N MET A 42 -23.25 14.61 -3.00
CA MET A 42 -22.63 14.65 -4.32
C MET A 42 -21.11 14.55 -4.24
N ASP A 43 -20.49 15.28 -3.31
CA ASP A 43 -19.06 15.19 -3.07
C ASP A 43 -18.63 13.81 -2.59
N GLU A 44 -19.43 13.20 -1.71
CA GLU A 44 -19.19 11.86 -1.21
C GLU A 44 -19.16 10.83 -2.35
N ARG A 45 -20.13 10.90 -3.29
CA ARG A 45 -20.18 10.06 -4.49
C ARG A 45 -18.95 10.27 -5.36
N ARG A 46 -18.60 11.54 -5.63
CA ARG A 46 -17.42 11.92 -6.43
C ARG A 46 -16.12 11.42 -5.80
N ARG A 47 -16.00 11.48 -4.47
CA ARG A 47 -14.84 10.95 -3.73
C ARG A 47 -14.77 9.43 -3.82
N LYS A 48 -15.87 8.72 -3.58
CA LYS A 48 -15.93 7.24 -3.68
C LYS A 48 -15.51 6.75 -5.07
N ALA A 49 -16.02 7.38 -6.13
CA ALA A 49 -15.63 7.07 -7.51
C ALA A 49 -14.12 7.26 -7.74
N ARG A 50 -13.56 8.41 -7.33
CA ARG A 50 -12.11 8.68 -7.44
C ARG A 50 -11.26 7.67 -6.66
N SER A 51 -11.64 7.38 -5.42
CA SER A 51 -10.93 6.42 -4.56
C SER A 51 -11.00 4.99 -5.11
N ALA A 52 -12.12 4.58 -5.71
CA ALA A 52 -12.25 3.29 -6.37
C ALA A 52 -11.33 3.19 -7.60
N SER A 53 -11.35 4.18 -8.49
CA SER A 53 -10.49 4.21 -9.68
C SER A 53 -9.00 4.20 -9.31
N LYS A 54 -8.60 4.96 -8.28
CA LYS A 54 -7.20 4.97 -7.80
C LYS A 54 -6.77 3.60 -7.26
N ARG A 55 -7.59 2.97 -6.42
CA ARG A 55 -7.31 1.63 -5.87
C ARG A 55 -7.21 0.57 -6.97
N ASN A 56 -8.14 0.61 -7.93
CA ASN A 56 -8.14 -0.33 -9.05
C ASN A 56 -6.87 -0.17 -9.90
N LYS A 57 -6.50 1.06 -10.28
CA LYS A 57 -5.29 1.33 -11.05
C LYS A 57 -4.03 0.81 -10.37
N VAL A 58 -3.90 0.99 -9.04
CA VAL A 58 -2.76 0.47 -8.27
C VAL A 58 -2.75 -1.06 -8.26
N LYS A 59 -3.90 -1.71 -8.05
CA LYS A 59 -4.02 -3.18 -8.08
C LYS A 59 -3.57 -3.76 -9.44
N TRP A 60 -4.05 -3.20 -10.55
CA TRP A 60 -3.67 -3.66 -11.90
C TRP A 60 -2.18 -3.50 -12.20
N ARG A 61 -1.54 -2.44 -11.68
CA ARG A 61 -0.10 -2.23 -11.88
C ARG A 61 0.76 -3.36 -11.29
N TYR A 62 0.32 -3.97 -10.19
CA TYR A 62 1.09 -5.03 -9.52
C TYR A 62 0.65 -6.44 -9.94
N SER A 63 -0.65 -6.65 -10.21
CA SER A 63 -1.17 -7.95 -10.64
C SER A 63 -0.49 -8.45 -11.91
N ASN A 64 -0.33 -7.56 -12.90
CA ASN A 64 0.25 -7.97 -14.19
C ASN A 64 1.76 -8.22 -14.09
N LYS A 65 2.45 -7.52 -13.19
CA LYS A 65 3.91 -7.66 -13.05
C LYS A 65 4.32 -8.96 -12.36
N SER A 66 3.48 -9.49 -11.48
CA SER A 66 3.71 -10.82 -10.89
C SER A 66 3.52 -11.95 -11.90
N GLU A 67 2.68 -11.76 -12.92
CA GLU A 67 2.46 -12.76 -13.98
C GLU A 67 3.63 -12.76 -14.97
N GLU A 68 4.11 -11.58 -15.40
CA GLU A 68 5.26 -11.43 -16.32
C GLU A 68 6.57 -12.00 -15.73
N THR A 69 6.84 -11.74 -14.45
CA THR A 69 8.07 -12.22 -13.78
C THR A 69 8.05 -13.73 -13.52
N ALA A 70 6.87 -14.31 -13.32
CA ALA A 70 6.72 -15.75 -13.19
C ALA A 70 6.94 -16.49 -14.53
N SER A 71 6.51 -15.91 -15.65
CA SER A 71 6.80 -16.46 -16.99
C SER A 71 8.28 -16.36 -17.36
N GLU A 72 8.94 -15.24 -17.07
CA GLU A 72 10.36 -15.02 -17.42
C GLU A 72 11.31 -15.95 -16.65
N THR A 73 10.96 -16.30 -15.40
CA THR A 73 11.75 -17.23 -14.58
C THR A 73 11.58 -18.69 -15.03
N ALA A 74 10.45 -19.04 -15.66
CA ALA A 74 10.19 -20.38 -16.16
C ALA A 74 10.84 -20.66 -17.53
N GLU A 75 11.15 -19.62 -18.31
CA GLU A 75 11.73 -19.75 -19.66
C GLU A 75 13.27 -19.73 -19.70
N THR A 76 13.97 -19.60 -18.57
CA THR A 76 15.45 -19.68 -18.56
C THR A 76 15.91 -21.14 -18.63
N PRO A 77 16.45 -21.63 -19.76
CA PRO A 77 16.95 -23.00 -19.83
C PRO A 77 18.27 -23.08 -19.06
N ALA A 78 18.37 -24.04 -18.14
CA ALA A 78 19.58 -24.36 -17.40
C ALA A 78 20.71 -24.80 -18.35
N SER A 79 21.45 -23.85 -18.90
CA SER A 79 22.71 -24.07 -19.61
C SER A 79 23.84 -23.58 -18.71
N ALA A 80 24.27 -24.45 -17.80
CA ALA A 80 25.50 -24.29 -17.04
C ALA A 80 26.61 -25.08 -17.75
N PRO A 81 27.72 -24.46 -18.18
CA PRO A 81 28.89 -25.20 -18.61
C PRO A 81 29.68 -25.70 -17.39
N GLU A 82 29.80 -27.02 -17.28
CA GLU A 82 30.76 -27.72 -16.44
C GLU A 82 32.11 -27.75 -17.17
N ALA A 83 33.10 -27.00 -16.70
CA ALA A 83 34.51 -27.10 -17.08
C ALA A 83 35.40 -26.43 -16.03
#